data_AF-A0A974Y351-F1
#
_entry.id   AF-A0A974Y351-F1
#
_cell.length_a   1.000
_cell.length_b   1.000
_cell.length_c   1.000
_cell.angle_alpha   90.00
_cell.angle_beta   90.00
_cell.angle_gamma   90.00
#
_symmetry.space_group_name_H-M   'P 1'
#
loop_
_entity.id
_entity.type
_entity.pdbx_description
1 polymer ?
#
loop_
_entity_poly.entity_id
_entity_poly.type
_entity_poly.pdbx_seq_one_letter_code
_entity_poly.pdbx_strand_id
1 'polypeptide(L)' 'MSLRPILHVASRPAPPVTTMSSAAPQQPSIESNKLLRGTREVLIRHGGETYRLRHTRNDKLILTK' A
#
# COMPACT_ATOMS: atom_id res chain seq x y z
N MET A 1 42.57 -15.18 -46.19
CA MET A 1 41.32 -15.97 -46.22
C MET A 1 41.18 -16.72 -44.90
N SER A 2 40.31 -16.30 -44.00
CA SER A 2 39.62 -17.21 -43.09
C SER A 2 38.45 -16.47 -42.42
N LEU A 3 37.23 -16.85 -42.78
CA LEU A 3 35.98 -16.35 -42.22
C LEU A 3 35.57 -17.28 -41.07
N ARG A 4 35.33 -16.75 -39.87
CA ARG A 4 34.76 -17.51 -38.75
C ARG A 4 33.22 -17.41 -38.80
N PRO A 5 32.47 -18.52 -38.75
CA PRO A 5 31.02 -18.47 -38.69
C PRO A 5 30.55 -18.20 -37.25
N ILE A 6 29.53 -17.36 -37.09
CA ILE A 6 28.86 -17.11 -35.80
C ILE A 6 27.66 -18.06 -35.73
N LEU A 7 27.68 -19.01 -34.79
CA LEU A 7 26.49 -19.80 -34.44
C LEU A 7 25.45 -18.87 -33.78
N HIS A 8 24.28 -18.76 -34.39
CA HIS A 8 23.10 -18.15 -33.76
C HIS A 8 22.43 -19.18 -32.85
N VAL A 9 22.39 -18.92 -31.54
CA VAL A 9 21.51 -19.62 -30.62
C VAL A 9 20.13 -18.96 -30.68
N ALA A 10 19.12 -19.70 -31.14
CA ALA A 10 17.74 -19.23 -31.17
C ALA A 10 17.11 -19.35 -29.78
N SER A 11 16.88 -18.21 -29.12
CA SER A 11 16.19 -18.14 -27.83
C SER A 11 14.68 -18.33 -28.03
N ARG A 12 14.14 -19.46 -27.58
CA ARG A 12 12.70 -19.75 -27.58
C ARG A 12 12.03 -19.03 -26.41
N PRO A 13 10.98 -18.21 -26.62
CA PRO A 13 10.29 -17.54 -25.52
C PRO A 13 9.52 -18.58 -24.69
N ALA A 14 9.77 -18.58 -23.37
CA ALA A 14 9.00 -19.36 -22.41
C ALA A 14 7.58 -18.77 -22.26
N PRO A 15 6.53 -19.59 -22.04
CA PRO A 15 5.18 -19.06 -21.86
C PRO A 15 5.10 -18.23 -20.57
N PRO A 16 4.24 -17.19 -20.54
CA PRO A 16 4.04 -16.40 -19.34
C PRO A 16 3.39 -17.28 -18.28
N VAL A 17 4.12 -17.54 -17.20
CA VAL A 17 3.55 -18.09 -15.97
C VAL A 17 2.62 -17.03 -15.39
N THR A 18 1.31 -17.21 -15.55
CA THR A 18 0.30 -16.38 -14.89
C THR A 18 0.40 -16.66 -13.39
N THR A 19 1.17 -15.85 -12.68
CA THR A 19 1.17 -15.82 -11.22
C THR A 19 -0.21 -15.37 -10.78
N MET A 20 -1.07 -16.32 -10.39
CA MET A 20 -2.32 -16.02 -9.71
C MET A 20 -1.96 -15.34 -8.39
N SER A 21 -2.02 -14.01 -8.37
CA SER A 21 -1.85 -13.25 -7.14
C SER A 21 -3.05 -13.54 -6.24
N SER A 22 -2.83 -14.34 -5.20
CA SER A 22 -3.80 -14.56 -4.13
C SER A 22 -4.08 -13.21 -3.47
N ALA A 23 -5.16 -12.55 -3.86
CA ALA A 23 -5.59 -11.28 -3.28
C ALA A 23 -5.97 -11.52 -1.82
N ALA A 24 -5.08 -11.13 -0.90
CA ALA A 24 -5.39 -11.11 0.52
C ALA A 24 -6.59 -10.16 0.76
N PRO A 25 -7.51 -10.50 1.68
CA PRO A 25 -8.65 -9.64 1.99
C PRO A 25 -8.14 -8.27 2.45
N GLN A 26 -8.54 -7.22 1.73
CA GLN A 26 -8.16 -5.85 2.06
C GLN A 26 -8.95 -5.39 3.29
N GLN A 27 -8.24 -5.00 4.34
CA GLN A 27 -8.84 -4.45 5.54
C GLN A 27 -9.48 -3.09 5.22
N PRO A 28 -10.69 -2.78 5.73
CA PRO A 28 -11.32 -1.49 5.47
C PRO A 28 -10.44 -0.35 5.97
N SER A 29 -10.16 0.61 5.10
CA SER A 29 -9.33 1.78 5.39
C SER A 29 -10.10 3.07 5.12
N ILE A 30 -9.71 4.14 5.81
CA ILE A 30 -10.26 5.48 5.65
C ILE A 30 -9.12 6.50 5.60
N GLU A 31 -9.24 7.49 4.73
CA GLU A 31 -8.30 8.61 4.68
C GLU A 31 -8.40 9.46 5.96
N SER A 32 -7.26 9.83 6.52
CA SER A 32 -7.18 10.69 7.71
C SER A 32 -7.90 12.03 7.51
N ASN A 33 -7.77 12.65 6.33
CA ASN A 33 -8.45 13.90 5.99
C ASN A 33 -9.98 13.78 6.03
N LYS A 34 -10.53 12.64 5.58
CA LYS A 34 -11.97 12.36 5.66
C LYS A 34 -12.41 12.14 7.10
N LEU A 35 -11.60 11.44 7.88
CA LEU A 35 -11.88 11.18 9.30
C LEU A 35 -11.87 12.46 10.14
N LEU A 36 -10.92 13.37 9.87
CA LEU A 36 -10.75 14.64 10.59
C LEU A 36 -11.63 15.78 10.06
N ARG A 37 -12.24 15.65 8.88
CA ARG A 37 -13.18 16.63 8.31
C ARG A 37 -12.60 18.06 8.23
N GLY A 38 -11.32 18.19 7.89
CA GLY A 38 -10.63 19.48 7.78
C GLY A 38 -10.18 20.10 9.10
N THR A 39 -10.45 19.46 10.24
CA THR A 39 -9.90 19.88 11.54
C THR A 39 -8.56 19.18 11.82
N ARG A 40 -7.86 19.61 12.89
CA ARG A 40 -6.64 18.91 13.35
C ARG A 40 -6.93 17.76 14.30
N GLU A 41 -8.13 17.68 14.86
CA GLU A 41 -8.52 16.64 15.82
C GLU A 41 -10.02 16.32 15.78
N VAL A 42 -10.36 15.08 16.13
CA VAL A 42 -11.73 14.59 16.29
C VAL A 42 -11.86 13.81 17.60
N LEU A 43 -13.03 13.90 18.23
CA LEU A 43 -13.38 13.10 19.40
C LEU A 43 -14.11 11.83 18.96
N ILE A 44 -13.68 10.69 19.49
CA ILE A 44 -14.22 9.37 19.19
C ILE A 44 -14.83 8.84 20.49
N ARG A 45 -16.15 8.64 20.51
CA ARG A 45 -16.84 8.01 21.64
C ARG A 45 -16.79 6.50 21.44
N HIS A 46 -16.18 5.78 22.39
CA HIS A 46 -16.04 4.33 22.30
C HIS A 46 -16.01 3.71 23.70
N GLY A 47 -16.80 2.67 23.93
CA GLY A 47 -16.82 1.96 25.21
C GLY A 47 -17.21 2.82 26.43
N GLY A 48 -18.00 3.88 26.22
CA GLY A 48 -18.35 4.84 27.27
C GLY A 48 -17.28 5.92 27.54
N GLU A 49 -16.14 5.83 26.86
CA GLU A 49 -15.04 6.78 26.98
C GLU A 49 -14.98 7.71 25.76
N THR A 50 -14.27 8.82 25.91
CA THR A 50 -13.99 9.74 24.80
C THR A 50 -12.52 9.72 24.52
N TYR A 51 -12.15 9.29 23.32
CA TYR A 51 -10.79 9.38 22.81
C TYR A 51 -10.64 10.59 21.92
N ARG A 52 -9.42 11.10 21.79
CA ARG A 52 -9.07 12.17 20.88
C ARG A 52 -8.04 11.68 19.87
N LEU A 53 -8.43 11.67 18.60
CA LEU A 53 -7.52 11.46 17.49
C LEU A 53 -7.03 12.81 16.98
N ARG A 54 -5.72 13.01 16.87
CA ARG A 54 -5.12 14.28 16.45
C ARG A 54 -4.01 14.08 15.43
N HIS A 55 -3.93 14.99 14.47
CA HIS A 55 -2.76 15.12 13.59
C HIS A 55 -1.63 15.89 14.29
N THR A 56 -0.45 15.29 14.37
CA THR A 56 0.75 15.87 14.98
C THR A 56 1.55 16.71 13.98
N ARG A 57 2.57 17.43 14.45
CA ARG A 57 3.47 18.21 13.58
C ARG A 57 4.40 17.34 12.73
N ASN A 58 4.58 16.06 13.06
CA ASN A 58 5.46 15.13 12.35
C ASN A 58 4.68 14.25 11.36
N ASP A 59 3.54 14.73 10.87
CA ASP A 59 2.64 14.03 9.95
C ASP A 59 2.13 12.66 10.44
N LYS A 60 2.05 12.48 11.77
CA LYS A 60 1.50 11.27 12.41
C LYS A 60 0.15 11.53 13.06
N LEU A 61 -0.70 10.52 13.09
CA LEU A 61 -1.89 10.50 13.93
C LEU A 61 -1.56 9.95 15.32
N ILE A 62 -2.09 10.59 16.36
CA ILE A 62 -2.04 10.10 17.74
C ILE A 62 -3.46 9.97 18.30
N LEU A 63 -3.76 8.85 18.94
CA LEU A 63 -5.00 8.62 19.68
C LEU A 63 -4.67 8.69 21.17
N THR A 64 -5.36 9.56 21.91
CA THR A 64 -5.27 9.64 23.36
C THR A 64 -6.64 9.37 23.98
N LYS A 65 -6.66 8.89 25.21
CA LYS A 65 -7.85 8.91 26.06
C LYS A 65 -8.06 10.32 26.63
#